data_AF-A0A9D5GTK1-F1
#
_entry.id   AF-A0A9D5GTK1-F1
#
_cell.length_a   1.000
_cell.length_b   1.000
_cell.length_c   1.000
_cell.angle_alpha   90.00
_cell.angle_beta   90.00
_cell.angle_gamma   90.00
#
_symmetry.space_group_name_H-M   'P 1'
#
loop_
_entity.id
_entity.type
_entity.pdbx_description
1 polymer ?
#
loop_
_entity_poly.entity_id
_entity_poly.type
_entity_poly.pdbx_seq_one_letter_code
_entity_poly.pdbx_strand_id
1 'polypeptide(L)'
;MNPNPFITKWETTATNESITIPTVAGEIYSYTVNWGDGSEDTIHTDATPPTHTYFKASIYTISGTFPRIRFSGKSTVQSQIRTIEKWGDIAWTSMRNAFTNCDNLTIADEAGIPNLSGVTDMFGMFNQSPFNRDIST
;
A
#
# COMPACT_ATOMS: atom_id res chain seq x y z
N MET A 1 -9.37 -6.85 20.31
CA MET A 1 -9.41 -5.62 19.49
C MET A 1 -8.94 -6.01 18.11
N ASN A 2 -9.73 -5.76 17.07
CA ASN A 2 -9.26 -5.94 15.69
C ASN A 2 -8.34 -4.75 15.36
N PRO A 3 -7.11 -4.94 14.86
CA PRO A 3 -6.23 -3.82 14.52
C PRO A 3 -6.87 -2.93 13.45
N ASN A 4 -6.69 -1.61 13.56
CA ASN A 4 -7.10 -0.68 12.51
C ASN A 4 -6.31 -0.95 11.23
N PRO A 5 -6.96 -1.12 10.07
CA PRO A 5 -6.28 -1.45 8.83
C PRO A 5 -5.53 -0.24 8.26
N PHE A 6 -4.50 -0.52 7.46
CA PHE A 6 -3.96 0.44 6.51
C PHE A 6 -4.94 0.60 5.35
N ILE A 7 -5.23 1.84 4.97
CA ILE A 7 -6.23 2.16 3.95
C ILE A 7 -5.60 3.05 2.88
N THR A 8 -5.78 2.67 1.62
CA THR A 8 -5.26 3.41 0.46
C THR A 8 -6.31 3.54 -0.62
N LYS A 9 -6.22 4.62 -1.42
CA LYS A 9 -6.98 4.78 -2.67
C LYS A 9 -6.10 4.50 -3.86
N TRP A 10 -6.64 3.73 -4.78
CA TRP A 10 -6.01 3.37 -6.05
C TRP A 10 -6.95 3.69 -7.20
N GLU A 11 -6.41 3.99 -8.37
CA GLU A 11 -7.19 4.28 -9.56
C GLU A 11 -6.82 3.32 -10.70
N THR A 12 -7.84 2.73 -11.31
CA THR A 12 -7.76 2.11 -12.63
C THR A 12 -8.43 3.02 -13.65
N THR A 13 -7.86 3.11 -14.85
CA THR A 13 -8.29 4.03 -15.91
C THR A 13 -8.89 3.30 -17.11
N ALA A 14 -8.68 1.99 -17.20
CA ALA A 14 -9.23 1.13 -18.24
C ALA A 14 -10.01 -0.06 -17.68
N THR A 15 -10.86 -0.65 -18.51
CA THR A 15 -11.53 -1.92 -18.20
C THR A 15 -10.54 -3.07 -18.17
N ASN A 16 -10.75 -4.01 -17.25
CA ASN A 16 -9.88 -5.19 -17.05
C ASN A 16 -8.44 -4.83 -16.69
N GLU A 17 -8.25 -3.71 -16.00
CA GLU A 17 -6.96 -3.32 -15.43
C GLU A 17 -6.81 -3.93 -14.04
N SER A 18 -5.57 -4.28 -13.67
CA SER A 18 -5.27 -4.92 -12.39
C SER A 18 -4.47 -4.02 -11.47
N ILE A 19 -4.67 -4.20 -10.17
CA ILE A 19 -3.81 -3.64 -9.12
C ILE A 19 -3.09 -4.80 -8.43
N THR A 20 -1.77 -4.67 -8.32
CA THR A 20 -0.92 -5.61 -7.59
C THR A 20 -0.40 -4.94 -6.33
N ILE A 21 -0.67 -5.51 -5.15
CA ILE A 21 -0.10 -4.94 -3.91
C ILE A 21 1.38 -5.32 -3.84
N PRO A 22 2.31 -4.36 -3.73
CA PRO A 22 3.73 -4.66 -3.85
C PRO A 22 4.29 -5.18 -2.52
N THR A 23 4.18 -6.50 -2.33
CA THR A 23 4.75 -7.26 -1.21
C THR A 23 6.21 -7.66 -1.46
N VAL A 24 6.89 -8.13 -0.41
CA VAL A 24 8.30 -8.58 -0.48
C VAL A 24 8.38 -10.08 -0.24
N ALA A 25 8.99 -10.82 -1.18
CA ALA A 25 9.22 -12.25 -1.01
C ALA A 25 10.04 -12.57 0.25
N GLY A 26 9.67 -13.64 0.96
CA GLY A 26 10.35 -14.09 2.18
C GLY A 26 9.83 -13.46 3.48
N GLU A 27 8.86 -12.55 3.40
CA GLU A 27 8.10 -12.08 4.56
C GLU A 27 6.83 -12.92 4.71
N ILE A 28 6.42 -13.20 5.95
CA ILE A 28 5.16 -13.90 6.22
C ILE A 28 4.04 -12.86 6.27
N TYR A 29 3.13 -13.02 5.33
CA TYR A 29 1.96 -12.20 5.18
C TYR A 29 0.73 -13.00 5.59
N SER A 30 0.07 -12.56 6.66
CA SER A 30 -1.26 -13.06 7.05
C SER A 30 -2.18 -11.87 7.14
N TYR A 31 -2.90 -11.59 6.06
CA TYR A 31 -3.82 -10.45 6.00
C TYR A 31 -4.96 -10.68 5.02
N THR A 32 -6.07 -10.00 5.30
CA THR A 32 -7.19 -9.87 4.36
C THR A 32 -7.01 -8.57 3.60
N VAL A 33 -7.22 -8.62 2.29
CA VAL A 33 -7.36 -7.44 1.43
C VAL A 33 -8.83 -7.31 1.07
N ASN A 34 -9.40 -6.16 1.39
CA ASN A 34 -10.64 -5.73 0.76
C ASN A 34 -10.29 -4.87 -0.45
N TRP A 35 -10.73 -5.27 -1.64
CA TRP A 35 -10.41 -4.61 -2.91
C TRP A 35 -11.34 -3.43 -3.23
N GLY A 36 -12.34 -3.15 -2.39
CA GLY A 36 -13.24 -2.01 -2.53
C GLY A 36 -14.33 -2.17 -3.59
N ASP A 37 -14.41 -3.32 -4.26
CA ASP A 37 -15.46 -3.68 -5.22
C ASP A 37 -16.43 -4.76 -4.69
N GLY A 38 -16.32 -5.09 -3.41
CA GLY A 38 -17.07 -6.16 -2.76
C GLY A 38 -16.37 -7.52 -2.78
N SER A 39 -15.21 -7.64 -3.44
CA SER A 39 -14.35 -8.81 -3.33
C SER A 39 -13.31 -8.66 -2.21
N GLU A 40 -12.93 -9.79 -1.64
CA GLU A 40 -11.91 -9.88 -0.61
C GLU A 40 -11.04 -11.11 -0.87
N ASP A 41 -9.73 -10.94 -0.64
CA ASP A 41 -8.79 -12.06 -0.61
C ASP A 41 -8.25 -12.23 0.80
N THR A 42 -8.23 -13.47 1.28
CA THR A 42 -7.43 -13.82 2.47
C THR A 42 -6.12 -14.41 1.98
N ILE A 43 -5.04 -13.66 2.19
CA ILE A 43 -3.72 -14.03 1.67
C ILE A 43 -2.94 -14.73 2.77
N HIS A 44 -2.48 -15.93 2.42
CA HIS A 44 -1.67 -16.81 3.25
C HIS A 44 -0.41 -17.25 2.51
N THR A 45 0.27 -16.36 1.78
CA THR A 45 1.52 -16.78 1.10
C THR A 45 2.62 -15.73 1.11
N ASP A 46 3.82 -16.27 1.04
CA ASP A 46 5.15 -15.75 1.30
C ASP A 46 5.94 -15.44 0.00
N ALA A 47 5.32 -15.61 -1.18
CA ALA A 47 6.02 -15.56 -2.46
C ALA A 47 5.36 -14.75 -3.59
N THR A 48 4.03 -14.63 -3.66
CA THR A 48 3.35 -13.99 -4.81
C THR A 48 2.59 -12.74 -4.39
N PRO A 49 2.91 -11.55 -4.94
CA PRO A 49 2.13 -10.34 -4.75
C PRO A 49 0.66 -10.55 -5.14
N PRO A 50 -0.30 -10.25 -4.24
CA PRO A 50 -1.70 -10.39 -4.58
C PRO A 50 -2.07 -9.40 -5.68
N THR A 51 -2.84 -9.86 -6.65
CA THR A 51 -3.25 -9.09 -7.82
C THR A 51 -4.73 -9.29 -8.05
N HIS A 52 -5.46 -8.19 -8.22
CA HIS A 52 -6.90 -8.21 -8.49
C HIS A 52 -7.22 -7.40 -9.74
N THR A 53 -8.14 -7.90 -10.55
CA THR A 53 -8.52 -7.32 -11.84
C THR A 53 -9.91 -6.73 -11.75
N TYR A 54 -10.04 -5.45 -12.11
CA TYR A 54 -11.29 -4.72 -12.05
C TYR A 54 -11.94 -4.66 -13.43
N PHE A 55 -13.21 -5.05 -13.50
CA PHE A 55 -13.97 -5.00 -14.76
C PHE A 55 -14.17 -3.57 -15.26
N LYS A 56 -14.32 -2.60 -14.35
CA LYS A 56 -14.59 -1.19 -14.65
C LYS A 56 -13.45 -0.31 -14.14
N ALA A 57 -13.11 0.72 -14.90
CA ALA A 57 -12.23 1.78 -14.44
C ALA A 57 -12.89 2.56 -13.29
N SER A 58 -12.19 2.73 -12.17
CA SER A 58 -12.68 3.47 -11.00
C SER A 58 -11.56 3.79 -10.03
N ILE A 59 -11.89 4.57 -9.00
CA ILE A 59 -11.14 4.65 -7.76
C ILE A 59 -11.64 3.57 -6.80
N TYR A 60 -10.70 2.84 -6.21
CA TYR A 60 -10.94 1.76 -5.26
C TYR A 60 -10.26 2.06 -3.93
N THR A 61 -10.98 1.83 -2.84
CA THR A 61 -10.42 1.92 -1.48
C THR A 61 -10.00 0.54 -1.04
N ILE A 62 -8.70 0.32 -0.89
CA ILE A 62 -8.11 -0.96 -0.53
C ILE A 62 -7.66 -0.90 0.92
N SER A 63 -7.98 -1.93 1.70
CA SER A 63 -7.59 -2.01 3.11
C SER A 63 -7.06 -3.38 3.53
N GLY A 64 -6.15 -3.40 4.49
CA GLY A 64 -5.53 -4.62 5.03
C GLY A 64 -4.41 -4.37 6.04
N THR A 65 -3.78 -5.45 6.53
CA THR A 65 -2.64 -5.39 7.48
C THR A 65 -1.36 -5.87 6.81
N PHE A 66 -0.56 -4.94 6.29
CA PHE A 66 0.67 -5.24 5.55
C PHE A 66 1.91 -5.02 6.45
N PRO A 67 2.73 -6.03 6.79
CA PRO A 67 3.98 -5.81 7.52
C PRO A 67 4.98 -4.95 6.73
N ARG A 68 4.87 -4.96 5.39
CA ARG A 68 5.73 -4.20 4.48
C ARG A 68 5.11 -4.01 3.11
N ILE A 69 5.32 -2.82 2.54
CA ILE A 69 5.07 -2.45 1.15
C ILE A 69 6.41 -2.04 0.55
N ARG A 70 6.70 -2.45 -0.69
CA ARG A 70 7.93 -2.06 -1.39
C ARG A 70 7.71 -1.96 -2.89
N PHE A 71 7.61 -0.74 -3.40
CA PHE A 71 7.68 -0.52 -4.83
C PHE A 71 9.12 -0.73 -5.31
N SER A 72 9.27 -1.34 -6.49
CA SER A 72 10.58 -1.54 -7.11
C SER A 72 10.49 -1.32 -8.61
N GLY A 73 11.56 -0.75 -9.19
CA GLY A 73 11.56 -0.32 -10.58
C GLY A 73 10.54 0.79 -10.86
N LYS A 74 10.20 0.97 -12.14
CA LYS A 74 9.10 1.82 -12.60
C LYS A 74 8.14 0.94 -13.39
N SER A 75 6.91 0.78 -12.90
CA SER A 75 5.82 0.10 -13.58
C SER A 75 4.53 0.91 -13.43
N THR A 76 3.42 0.38 -13.93
CA THR A 76 2.11 1.05 -13.87
C THR A 76 1.61 1.17 -12.43
N VAL A 77 1.98 0.24 -11.54
CA VAL A 77 1.46 0.17 -10.17
C VAL A 77 1.80 1.40 -9.33
N GLN A 78 2.98 1.99 -9.52
CA GLN A 78 3.35 3.24 -8.84
C GLN A 78 2.45 4.41 -9.23
N SER A 79 1.94 4.42 -10.47
CA SER A 79 1.03 5.46 -10.93
C SER A 79 -0.42 5.24 -10.51
N GLN A 80 -0.79 4.00 -10.13
CA GLN A 80 -2.16 3.65 -9.74
C GLN A 80 -2.48 4.03 -8.29
N ILE A 81 -1.50 4.06 -7.38
CA ILE A 81 -1.74 4.52 -6.00
C ILE A 81 -1.90 6.05 -5.95
N ARG A 82 -2.95 6.51 -5.29
CA ARG A 82 -3.32 7.94 -5.22
C ARG A 82 -3.17 8.54 -3.85
N THR A 83 -3.65 7.85 -2.82
CA THR A 83 -3.68 8.41 -1.46
C THR A 83 -3.50 7.35 -0.40
N ILE A 84 -2.69 7.65 0.62
CA ILE A 84 -2.75 6.96 1.91
C ILE A 84 -3.83 7.64 2.74
N GLU A 85 -4.92 6.92 2.98
CA GLU A 85 -6.09 7.42 3.71
C GLU A 85 -5.94 7.20 5.21
N LYS A 86 -5.32 6.08 5.63
CA LYS A 86 -5.00 5.77 7.02
C LYS A 86 -3.77 4.87 7.13
N TRP A 87 -2.86 5.19 8.04
CA TRP A 87 -1.73 4.33 8.36
C TRP A 87 -2.12 3.07 9.16
N GLY A 88 -3.17 3.17 9.96
CA GLY A 88 -3.64 2.07 10.82
C GLY A 88 -2.68 1.73 11.95
N ASP A 89 -2.90 0.57 12.58
CA ASP A 89 -2.11 0.11 13.74
C ASP A 89 -0.91 -0.77 13.33
N ILE A 90 -0.50 -0.70 12.06
CA ILE A 90 0.57 -1.54 11.53
C ILE A 90 1.91 -1.17 12.18
N ALA A 91 2.52 -2.13 12.86
CA ALA A 91 3.92 -2.05 13.31
C ALA A 91 4.85 -2.38 12.14
N TRP A 92 5.29 -1.35 11.42
CA TRP A 92 6.14 -1.53 10.24
C TRP A 92 7.55 -1.98 10.62
N THR A 93 8.10 -2.96 9.89
CA THR A 93 9.45 -3.50 10.11
C THR A 93 10.50 -2.86 9.19
N SER A 94 10.08 -2.39 8.02
CA SER A 94 10.91 -1.68 7.05
C SER A 94 10.05 -0.79 6.16
N MET A 95 10.53 0.42 5.87
CA MET A 95 9.95 1.38 4.93
C MET A 95 10.82 1.58 3.68
N ARG A 96 11.84 0.74 3.49
CA ARG A 96 12.74 0.83 2.34
C ARG A 96 11.94 0.77 1.04
N ASN A 97 11.97 1.86 0.28
CA ASN A 97 11.26 2.05 -0.99
C ASN A 97 9.74 1.79 -0.89
N ALA A 98 9.11 2.02 0.27
CA ALA A 98 7.70 1.74 0.49
C ALA A 98 6.74 2.51 -0.42
N PHE A 99 7.16 3.67 -0.91
CA PHE A 99 6.43 4.53 -1.85
C PHE A 99 7.41 5.21 -2.82
N THR A 100 8.38 4.45 -3.36
CA THR A 100 9.35 4.97 -4.34
C THR A 100 8.70 5.12 -5.72
N ASN A 101 8.97 6.22 -6.42
CA ASN A 101 8.43 6.56 -7.75
C ASN A 101 6.90 6.66 -7.83
N CYS A 102 6.21 6.83 -6.70
CA CYS A 102 4.76 6.98 -6.64
C CYS A 102 4.36 8.43 -6.96
N ASP A 103 4.49 8.80 -8.23
CA ASP A 103 4.38 10.18 -8.73
C ASP A 103 3.06 10.88 -8.40
N ASN A 104 1.99 10.12 -8.15
CA ASN A 104 0.65 10.64 -7.88
C ASN A 104 0.22 10.47 -6.42
N LEU A 105 1.12 10.03 -5.54
CA LEU A 105 0.80 9.72 -4.16
C LEU A 105 0.64 10.99 -3.31
N THR A 106 -0.45 11.02 -2.56
CA THR A 106 -0.74 12.00 -1.51
C THR A 106 -1.01 11.28 -0.18
N ILE A 107 -1.04 12.04 0.93
CA ILE A 107 -1.47 11.54 2.24
C ILE A 107 -2.63 12.40 2.73
N ALA A 108 -3.72 11.76 3.15
CA ALA A 108 -4.89 12.44 3.70
C ALA A 108 -4.57 13.16 5.02
N ASP A 109 -5.31 14.23 5.33
CA ASP A 109 -5.09 15.01 6.56
C ASP A 109 -5.31 14.15 7.83
N GLU A 110 -6.28 13.24 7.78
CA GLU A 110 -6.64 12.34 8.88
C GLU A 110 -5.96 10.96 8.79
N ALA A 111 -4.90 10.82 7.99
CA ALA A 111 -4.21 9.54 7.81
C ALA A 111 -3.54 9.01 9.10
N GLY A 112 -3.33 9.89 10.08
CA GLY A 112 -2.60 9.58 11.30
C GLY A 112 -1.09 9.47 11.06
N ILE A 113 -0.39 8.87 12.01
CA ILE A 113 1.07 8.69 11.97
C ILE A 113 1.36 7.19 11.91
N PRO A 114 2.25 6.73 11.01
CA PRO A 114 2.65 5.32 10.99
C PRO A 114 3.39 4.94 12.27
N ASN A 115 3.15 3.73 12.77
CA ASN A 115 3.99 3.20 13.84
C ASN A 115 5.33 2.73 13.27
N LEU A 116 6.34 3.60 13.39
CA LEU A 116 7.69 3.40 12.86
C LEU A 116 8.68 2.83 13.89
N SER A 117 8.22 2.51 15.11
CA SER A 117 9.09 2.07 16.21
C SER A 117 9.89 0.80 15.93
N GLY A 118 9.39 -0.05 15.02
CA GLY A 118 10.06 -1.28 14.57
C GLY A 118 10.83 -1.14 13.25
N VAL A 119 10.85 0.05 12.64
CA VAL A 119 11.45 0.24 11.30
C VAL A 119 12.97 0.28 11.39
N THR A 120 13.61 -0.63 10.68
CA THR A 120 15.08 -0.76 10.64
C THR A 120 15.73 -0.10 9.41
N ASP A 121 14.95 0.17 8.36
CA ASP A 121 15.43 0.76 7.10
C ASP A 121 14.33 1.63 6.49
N MET A 122 14.60 2.94 6.32
CA MET A 122 13.74 3.93 5.66
C MET A 122 14.28 4.39 4.30
N PHE A 123 15.33 3.75 3.78
CA PHE A 123 16.01 4.19 2.56
C PHE A 123 15.01 4.32 1.40
N GLY A 124 14.95 5.52 0.82
CA GLY A 124 14.14 5.81 -0.35
C GLY A 124 12.63 5.65 -0.16
N MET A 125 12.11 5.70 1.09
CA MET A 125 10.68 5.54 1.42
C MET A 125 9.77 6.34 0.48
N PHE A 126 10.11 7.60 0.18
CA PHE A 126 9.40 8.47 -0.76
C PHE A 126 10.30 9.00 -1.88
N ASN A 127 11.35 8.27 -2.25
CA ASN A 127 12.25 8.70 -3.32
C ASN A 127 11.47 8.88 -4.63
N GLN A 128 11.63 10.02 -5.31
CA GLN A 128 10.90 10.38 -6.53
C GLN A 128 9.37 10.30 -6.38
N SER A 129 8.85 10.61 -5.19
CA SER A 129 7.41 10.80 -4.96
C SER A 129 7.18 12.24 -4.48
N PRO A 130 6.02 12.86 -4.77
CA PRO A 130 5.76 14.28 -4.44
C PRO A 130 5.51 14.53 -2.93
N PHE A 131 5.98 13.62 -2.07
CA PHE A 131 5.71 13.63 -0.64
C PHE A 131 6.43 14.77 0.08
N ASN A 132 5.68 15.64 0.75
CA ASN A 132 6.19 16.81 1.48
C ASN A 132 5.59 17.01 2.87
N ARG A 133 5.00 15.96 3.47
CA ARG A 133 4.37 16.05 4.79
C ARG A 133 5.26 15.53 5.91
N ASP A 134 5.02 16.01 7.12
CA ASP A 134 5.64 15.46 8.32
C ASP A 134 4.92 14.15 8.73
N ILE A 135 5.71 13.11 8.95
CA ILE A 135 5.27 11.79 9.45
C ILE A 135 6.16 11.33 10.62
N SER A 136 6.93 12.26 11.20
CA SER A 136 7.68 11.98 12.40
C SER A 136 6.75 11.75 13.59
N THR A 137 7.18 10.87 14.49
CA THR A 137 6.46 10.46 15.70
C THR A 137 6.89 11.29 16.90
#